data_AF-A0A1G2PHL9-F1
#
_entry.id   AF-A0A1G2PHL9-F1
#
_cell.length_a   1.000
_cell.length_b   1.000
_cell.length_c   1.000
_cell.angle_alpha   90.00
_cell.angle_beta   90.00
_cell.angle_gamma   90.00
#
_symmetry.space_group_name_H-M   'P 1'
#
loop_
_entity.id
_entity.type
_entity.pdbx_description
1 polymer ?
#
loop_
_entity_poly.entity_id
_entity_poly.type
_entity_poly.pdbx_seq_one_letter_code
_entity_poly.pdbx_strand_id
1 'polypeptide(L)'
;MNQKMLFIILGLLVVVAVGGIVWWVAQPQSVPSTPENQPEESSEEVSDQPPPEYTDEPGIVLFTEHTTATVSQELEFAWLLNGPEGSTSMHTAIHWGDISHPGSFGSDVAPSQSGYPNLTSDFANGEFAVPELFTTKLSFTKAGTYYYRVHAIVDGQNYWTFEYTLVVE
;
A
#
# COMPACT_ATOMS: atom_id res chain seq x y z
N MET A 1 38.31 -32.69 2.77
CA MET A 1 37.68 -31.54 2.11
C MET A 1 38.56 -31.20 0.91
N ASN A 2 38.19 -31.65 -0.29
CA ASN A 2 39.10 -31.72 -1.44
C ASN A 2 38.99 -30.47 -2.34
N GLN A 3 40.06 -29.70 -2.31
CA GLN A 3 40.38 -28.55 -3.15
C GLN A 3 41.02 -29.07 -4.44
N LYS A 4 40.24 -29.28 -5.52
CA LYS A 4 40.72 -29.60 -6.88
C LYS A 4 39.52 -29.66 -7.84
N MET A 5 39.11 -28.50 -8.38
CA MET A 5 38.47 -28.41 -9.70
C MET A 5 38.41 -26.94 -10.10
N LEU A 6 39.58 -26.45 -10.51
CA LEU A 6 39.77 -25.17 -11.19
C LEU A 6 40.52 -25.50 -12.49
N PHE A 7 40.08 -24.88 -13.58
CA PHE A 7 40.68 -24.85 -14.93
C PHE A 7 40.22 -25.93 -15.93
N ILE A 8 40.19 -25.49 -17.20
CA ILE A 8 39.61 -26.10 -18.42
C ILE A 8 38.15 -25.62 -18.55
N ILE A 9 37.82 -24.60 -19.34
CA ILE A 9 37.87 -24.58 -20.81
C ILE A 9 38.19 -23.14 -21.28
N LEU A 10 39.37 -22.96 -21.87
CA LEU A 10 39.72 -21.86 -22.77
C LEU A 10 39.82 -22.49 -24.16
N GLY A 11 38.92 -22.13 -25.08
CA GLY A 11 38.85 -22.78 -26.39
C GLY A 11 38.24 -21.88 -27.44
N LEU A 12 39.13 -21.10 -28.09
CA LEU A 12 39.09 -20.67 -29.50
C LEU A 12 37.75 -20.16 -30.08
N LEU A 13 37.72 -18.87 -30.44
CA LEU A 13 36.99 -18.43 -31.63
C LEU A 13 37.74 -17.28 -32.32
N VAL A 14 38.34 -17.61 -33.46
CA VAL A 14 39.06 -16.72 -34.37
C VAL A 14 38.25 -16.59 -35.66
N VAL A 15 37.81 -15.36 -35.94
CA VAL A 15 37.73 -14.62 -37.22
C VAL A 15 37.19 -15.29 -38.49
N VAL A 16 36.06 -14.76 -39.02
CA VAL A 16 35.74 -14.47 -40.46
C VAL A 16 34.68 -13.36 -40.44
N ALA A 17 34.88 -12.08 -40.79
CA ALA A 17 35.30 -11.41 -42.02
C ALA A 17 34.23 -11.33 -43.15
N VAL A 18 33.94 -10.09 -43.56
CA VAL A 18 33.45 -9.61 -44.88
C VAL A 18 31.94 -9.51 -45.13
N GLY A 19 31.49 -8.25 -45.27
CA GLY A 19 30.78 -7.81 -46.48
C GLY A 19 29.25 -7.83 -46.46
N GLY A 20 28.64 -6.86 -45.77
CA GLY A 20 27.24 -6.49 -45.96
C GLY A 20 27.12 -5.04 -46.42
N ILE A 21 26.86 -4.84 -47.71
CA ILE A 21 26.58 -3.56 -48.34
C ILE A 21 25.28 -3.01 -47.75
N VAL A 22 25.35 -1.89 -47.03
CA VAL A 22 24.17 -1.19 -46.49
C VAL A 22 23.59 -0.35 -47.62
N TRP A 23 22.48 -0.81 -48.19
CA TRP A 23 21.64 -0.06 -49.12
C TRP A 23 20.78 0.91 -48.28
N TRP A 24 21.11 2.19 -48.30
CA TRP A 24 20.30 3.22 -47.66
C TRP A 24 19.22 3.68 -48.65
N VAL A 25 18.05 3.05 -48.58
CA VAL A 25 16.85 3.56 -49.23
C VAL A 25 16.39 4.76 -48.41
N ALA A 26 16.47 5.95 -49.01
CA ALA A 26 15.95 7.18 -48.45
C ALA A 26 14.43 7.02 -48.22
N GLN A 27 14.03 6.85 -46.96
CA GLN A 27 12.63 6.89 -46.58
C GLN A 27 12.14 8.33 -46.75
N PRO A 28 10.98 8.57 -47.42
CA PRO A 28 10.37 9.88 -47.45
C PRO A 28 10.14 10.33 -46.00
N GLN A 29 10.71 11.47 -45.65
CA GLN A 29 10.56 12.10 -44.33
C GLN A 29 9.06 12.24 -44.07
N SER A 30 8.53 11.44 -43.16
CA SER A 30 7.21 11.68 -42.58
C SER A 30 7.28 13.07 -41.96
N VAL A 31 6.53 14.00 -42.54
CA VAL A 31 6.39 15.37 -42.03
C VAL A 31 6.05 15.24 -40.54
N PRO A 32 6.81 15.87 -39.63
CA PRO A 32 6.44 15.88 -38.23
C PRO A 32 5.08 16.56 -38.14
N SER A 33 4.05 15.79 -37.79
CA SER A 33 2.80 16.37 -37.35
C SER A 33 3.15 17.25 -36.16
N THR A 34 2.93 18.55 -36.29
CA THR A 34 2.88 19.46 -35.15
C THR A 34 2.09 18.76 -34.06
N PRO A 35 2.64 18.54 -32.84
CA PRO A 35 1.81 18.11 -31.73
C PRO A 35 0.75 19.19 -31.57
N GLU A 36 -0.47 18.85 -32.00
CA GLU A 36 -1.62 19.64 -31.68
C GLU A 36 -1.68 19.62 -30.16
N ASN A 37 -1.34 20.75 -29.54
CA ASN A 37 -1.63 21.02 -28.15
C ASN A 37 -3.16 21.06 -28.03
N GLN A 38 -3.78 19.89 -28.12
CA GLN A 38 -5.07 19.63 -27.53
C GLN A 38 -4.82 19.83 -26.04
N PRO A 39 -5.41 20.85 -25.40
CA PRO A 39 -5.42 20.89 -23.97
C PRO A 39 -5.97 19.54 -23.52
N GLU A 40 -5.15 18.74 -22.84
CA GLU A 40 -5.68 17.68 -22.01
C GLU A 40 -6.55 18.42 -20.99
N GLU A 41 -7.82 18.56 -21.35
CA GLU A 41 -8.89 18.91 -20.45
C GLU A 41 -8.92 17.76 -19.46
N SER A 42 -8.06 17.91 -18.45
CA SER A 42 -8.09 17.17 -17.20
C SER A 42 -9.46 17.47 -16.62
N SER A 43 -10.44 16.68 -17.05
CA SER A 43 -11.68 16.47 -16.34
C SER A 43 -11.28 15.86 -15.02
N GLU A 44 -10.89 16.72 -14.06
CA GLU A 44 -11.03 16.44 -12.65
C GLU A 44 -12.51 16.12 -12.47
N GLU A 45 -12.82 14.83 -12.49
CA GLU A 45 -14.14 14.32 -12.14
C GLU A 45 -14.33 14.71 -10.67
N VAL A 46 -14.98 15.86 -10.45
CA VAL A 46 -15.35 16.34 -9.12
C VAL A 46 -16.21 15.24 -8.53
N SER A 47 -15.63 14.49 -7.60
CA SER A 47 -16.31 13.40 -6.90
C SER A 47 -17.56 13.98 -6.25
N ASP A 48 -18.74 13.60 -6.75
CA ASP A 48 -20.05 13.94 -6.19
C ASP A 48 -20.31 13.25 -4.83
N GLN A 49 -19.31 12.56 -4.25
CA GLN A 49 -19.45 11.98 -2.93
C GLN A 49 -19.46 13.08 -1.87
N PRO A 50 -20.49 13.10 -0.98
CA PRO A 50 -20.49 14.03 0.13
C PRO A 50 -19.22 13.83 0.97
N PRO A 51 -18.67 14.89 1.59
CA PRO A 51 -17.57 14.77 2.52
C PRO A 51 -17.88 13.71 3.59
N PRO A 52 -16.85 13.00 4.10
CA PRO A 52 -17.07 12.05 5.17
C PRO A 52 -17.77 12.73 6.36
N GLU A 53 -18.84 12.11 6.86
CA GLU A 53 -19.61 12.64 7.98
C GLU A 53 -18.85 12.42 9.29
N TYR A 54 -18.53 13.51 9.97
CA TYR A 54 -17.91 13.48 11.29
C TYR A 54 -18.95 13.29 12.38
N THR A 55 -18.64 12.48 13.39
CA THR A 55 -19.51 12.25 14.54
C THR A 55 -18.80 12.53 15.85
N ASP A 56 -19.53 13.09 16.82
CA ASP A 56 -19.01 13.31 18.18
C ASP A 56 -18.77 11.99 18.93
N GLU A 57 -19.31 10.86 18.46
CA GLU A 57 -19.05 9.55 19.04
C GLU A 57 -17.65 9.06 18.63
N PRO A 58 -16.75 8.76 19.59
CA PRO A 58 -15.44 8.20 19.28
C PRO A 58 -15.53 6.86 18.55
N GLY A 59 -14.84 6.74 17.43
CA GLY A 59 -14.90 5.52 16.62
C GLY A 59 -14.01 5.58 15.40
N ILE A 60 -13.93 4.47 14.68
CA ILE A 60 -13.11 4.34 13.47
C ILE A 60 -14.00 3.92 12.31
N VAL A 61 -13.89 4.64 11.19
CA VAL A 61 -14.55 4.29 9.93
C VAL A 61 -13.49 4.03 8.88
N LEU A 62 -13.34 2.78 8.45
CA LEU A 62 -12.45 2.41 7.34
C LEU A 62 -13.16 2.67 6.00
N PHE A 63 -12.54 3.44 5.10
CA PHE A 63 -13.11 3.75 3.79
C PHE A 63 -12.57 2.87 2.66
N THR A 64 -11.32 2.43 2.76
CA THR A 64 -10.71 1.57 1.74
C THR A 64 -10.43 0.18 2.29
N GLU A 65 -11.44 -0.67 2.16
CA GLU A 65 -11.32 -2.09 2.43
C GLU A 65 -10.68 -2.81 1.24
N HIS A 66 -9.66 -3.60 1.50
CA HIS A 66 -9.04 -4.48 0.50
C HIS A 66 -9.33 -5.94 0.84
N THR A 67 -9.80 -6.69 -0.15
CA THR A 67 -10.08 -8.14 -0.04
C THR A 67 -9.10 -9.00 -0.83
N THR A 68 -8.45 -8.43 -1.85
CA THR A 68 -7.44 -9.10 -2.67
C THR A 68 -6.28 -8.18 -3.03
N ALA A 69 -5.08 -8.71 -3.18
CA ALA A 69 -3.91 -7.99 -3.70
C ALA A 69 -2.92 -8.95 -4.38
N THR A 70 -2.01 -8.39 -5.19
CA THR A 70 -0.84 -9.14 -5.68
C THR A 70 0.36 -8.96 -4.74
N VAL A 71 1.26 -9.94 -4.71
CA VAL A 71 2.51 -9.82 -3.94
C VAL A 71 3.25 -8.53 -4.29
N SER A 72 3.61 -7.78 -3.25
CA SER A 72 4.31 -6.47 -3.30
C SER A 72 3.50 -5.33 -3.91
N GLN A 73 2.21 -5.50 -4.18
CA GLN A 73 1.32 -4.38 -4.52
C GLN A 73 1.23 -3.42 -3.34
N GLU A 74 1.38 -2.12 -3.61
CA GLU A 74 1.04 -1.08 -2.64
C GLU A 74 -0.48 -0.93 -2.58
N LEU A 75 -1.05 -1.15 -1.40
CA LEU A 75 -2.45 -0.90 -1.09
C LEU A 75 -2.56 0.38 -0.27
N GLU A 76 -3.44 1.28 -0.70
CA GLU A 76 -3.74 2.50 0.05
C GLU A 76 -4.91 2.27 1.01
N PHE A 77 -4.68 2.52 2.28
CA PHE A 77 -5.69 2.44 3.32
C PHE A 77 -6.02 3.83 3.84
N ALA A 78 -7.31 4.15 3.94
CA ALA A 78 -7.82 5.42 4.43
C ALA A 78 -8.91 5.18 5.48
N TRP A 79 -8.80 5.82 6.64
CA TRP A 79 -9.80 5.73 7.70
C TRP A 79 -10.00 7.07 8.39
N LEU A 80 -11.23 7.31 8.81
CA LEU A 80 -11.61 8.42 9.68
C LEU A 80 -11.56 7.97 11.13
N LEU A 81 -10.85 8.72 11.95
CA LEU A 81 -10.96 8.66 13.40
C LEU A 81 -11.96 9.73 13.84
N ASN A 82 -13.11 9.30 14.36
CA ASN A 82 -14.16 10.16 14.90
C ASN A 82 -13.99 10.37 16.41
N GLY A 83 -14.62 11.43 16.90
CA GLY A 83 -14.65 11.83 18.31
C GLY A 83 -15.01 13.30 18.46
N PRO A 84 -15.29 13.76 19.69
CA PRO A 84 -15.61 15.16 19.94
C PRO A 84 -14.48 16.10 19.53
N GLU A 85 -14.83 17.30 19.08
CA GLU A 85 -13.82 18.34 18.81
C GLU A 85 -12.93 18.58 20.04
N GLY A 86 -11.61 18.55 19.81
CA GLY A 86 -10.60 18.77 20.85
C GLY A 86 -10.10 17.50 21.54
N SER A 87 -10.67 16.34 21.23
CA SER A 87 -10.06 15.05 21.58
C SER A 87 -8.73 14.84 20.86
N THR A 88 -7.86 14.03 21.44
CA THR A 88 -6.58 13.68 20.81
C THR A 88 -6.36 12.17 20.77
N SER A 89 -5.61 11.75 19.76
CA SER A 89 -5.15 10.37 19.62
C SER A 89 -3.64 10.29 19.71
N MET A 90 -3.14 9.39 20.56
CA MET A 90 -1.68 9.15 20.70
C MET A 90 -1.15 8.08 19.73
N HIS A 91 -2.06 7.36 19.10
CA HIS A 91 -1.77 6.19 18.30
C HIS A 91 -2.93 5.92 17.36
N THR A 92 -2.64 5.73 16.07
CA THR A 92 -3.55 5.07 15.16
C THR A 92 -2.77 4.24 14.14
N ALA A 93 -3.20 3.03 13.84
CA ALA A 93 -2.48 2.16 12.92
C ALA A 93 -3.37 1.03 12.39
N ILE A 94 -2.93 0.42 11.30
CA ILE A 94 -3.47 -0.86 10.83
C ILE A 94 -2.62 -1.96 11.44
N HIS A 95 -3.23 -2.79 12.28
CA HIS A 95 -2.61 -3.98 12.87
C HIS A 95 -2.97 -5.19 12.01
N TRP A 96 -1.99 -6.05 11.72
CA TRP A 96 -2.21 -7.19 10.83
C TRP A 96 -1.34 -8.41 11.12
N GLY A 97 -1.79 -9.58 10.65
CA GLY A 97 -1.12 -10.87 10.81
C GLY A 97 -1.67 -11.95 9.87
N ASP A 98 -1.09 -13.14 9.91
CA ASP A 98 -1.49 -14.33 9.14
C ASP A 98 -2.38 -15.30 9.95
N ILE A 99 -2.69 -14.95 11.21
CA ILE A 99 -3.59 -15.67 12.10
C ILE A 99 -4.82 -14.79 12.34
N SER A 100 -6.02 -15.37 12.19
CA SER A 100 -7.28 -14.68 12.50
C SER A 100 -7.50 -14.61 14.01
N HIS A 101 -7.99 -13.45 14.45
CA HIS A 101 -8.42 -13.18 15.81
C HIS A 101 -9.89 -12.74 15.77
N PRO A 102 -10.83 -13.70 15.63
CA PRO A 102 -12.23 -13.39 15.37
C PRO A 102 -12.92 -12.77 16.60
N GLY A 103 -14.04 -12.10 16.35
CA GLY A 103 -14.84 -11.44 17.39
C GLY A 103 -14.63 -9.93 17.42
N SER A 104 -15.15 -9.29 18.47
CA SER A 104 -15.02 -7.85 18.67
C SER A 104 -14.03 -7.58 19.78
N PHE A 105 -13.10 -6.64 19.54
CA PHE A 105 -12.22 -6.14 20.58
C PHE A 105 -12.91 -5.01 21.32
N GLY A 106 -12.98 -5.16 22.63
CA GLY A 106 -13.44 -4.12 23.53
C GLY A 106 -12.36 -3.07 23.75
N SER A 107 -12.74 -2.05 24.52
CA SER A 107 -11.88 -0.93 24.85
C SER A 107 -10.76 -1.31 25.84
N ASP A 108 -10.87 -2.48 26.46
CA ASP A 108 -9.92 -3.14 27.37
C ASP A 108 -8.81 -3.92 26.64
N VAL A 109 -8.93 -4.14 25.32
CA VAL A 109 -7.94 -4.86 24.53
C VAL A 109 -6.87 -3.89 24.03
N ALA A 110 -5.68 -3.94 24.63
CA ALA A 110 -4.52 -3.20 24.13
C ALA A 110 -3.89 -3.88 22.90
N PRO A 111 -3.13 -3.15 22.06
CA PRO A 111 -2.43 -3.73 20.91
C PRO A 111 -1.58 -4.96 21.22
N SER A 112 -0.88 -4.96 22.37
CA SER A 112 -0.05 -6.08 22.80
C SER A 112 -0.84 -7.35 23.14
N GLN A 113 -2.15 -7.25 23.33
CA GLN A 113 -3.07 -8.35 23.62
C GLN A 113 -3.87 -8.78 22.40
N SER A 114 -3.83 -8.00 21.31
CA SER A 114 -4.61 -8.25 20.08
C SER A 114 -4.20 -9.52 19.35
N GLY A 115 -2.93 -9.92 19.47
CA GLY A 115 -2.34 -11.05 18.77
C GLY A 115 -1.78 -10.73 17.38
N TYR A 116 -2.04 -9.53 16.83
CA TYR A 116 -1.46 -9.10 15.57
C TYR A 116 0.02 -8.72 15.75
N PRO A 117 0.96 -9.35 15.03
CA PRO A 117 2.39 -9.11 15.21
C PRO A 117 2.91 -7.87 14.48
N ASN A 118 2.16 -7.32 13.52
CA ASN A 118 2.63 -6.22 12.67
C ASN A 118 1.68 -5.02 12.74
N LEU A 119 2.21 -3.83 12.49
CA LEU A 119 1.43 -2.60 12.33
C LEU A 119 2.05 -1.65 11.30
N THR A 120 1.26 -0.73 10.75
CA THR A 120 1.78 0.44 10.01
C THR A 120 2.44 1.43 10.97
N SER A 121 3.54 2.06 10.54
CA SER A 121 4.37 2.91 11.40
C SER A 121 4.03 4.40 11.37
N ASP A 122 3.39 4.88 10.30
CA ASP A 122 3.26 6.31 9.99
C ASP A 122 2.61 7.12 11.11
N PHE A 123 1.61 6.51 11.77
CA PHE A 123 0.84 7.13 12.86
C PHE A 123 0.85 6.28 14.14
N ALA A 124 1.76 5.31 14.23
CA ALA A 124 1.87 4.41 15.37
C ALA A 124 2.23 5.13 16.68
N ASN A 125 2.85 6.31 16.60
CA ASN A 125 3.15 7.16 17.75
C ASN A 125 3.03 8.61 17.33
N GLY A 126 2.35 9.42 18.12
CA GLY A 126 2.23 10.86 17.86
C GLY A 126 1.20 11.50 18.77
N GLU A 127 0.78 12.70 18.41
CA GLU A 127 -0.40 13.36 18.96
C GLU A 127 -1.17 13.94 17.79
N PHE A 128 -2.38 13.43 17.58
CA PHE A 128 -3.22 13.77 16.44
C PHE A 128 -4.52 14.37 16.95
N ALA A 129 -5.00 15.43 16.30
CA ALA A 129 -6.33 15.95 16.57
C ALA A 129 -7.38 14.93 16.13
N VAL A 130 -8.53 14.93 16.82
CA VAL A 130 -9.70 14.15 16.46
C VAL A 130 -10.90 15.11 16.36
N PRO A 131 -11.75 15.00 15.32
CA PRO A 131 -11.68 14.00 14.25
C PRO A 131 -10.63 14.31 13.16
N GLU A 132 -10.09 13.27 12.52
CA GLU A 132 -9.07 13.39 11.46
C GLU A 132 -9.10 12.19 10.50
N LEU A 133 -8.84 12.46 9.20
CA LEU A 133 -8.68 11.44 8.17
C LEU A 133 -7.20 11.03 8.03
N PHE A 134 -6.94 9.74 8.10
CA PHE A 134 -5.59 9.18 7.95
C PHE A 134 -5.50 8.33 6.69
N THR A 135 -4.35 8.40 6.01
CA THR A 135 -4.02 7.55 4.86
C THR A 135 -2.62 6.96 5.03
N THR A 136 -2.47 5.65 4.77
CA THR A 136 -1.17 4.96 4.77
C THR A 136 -1.11 3.97 3.60
N LYS A 137 0.10 3.51 3.29
CA LYS A 137 0.32 2.45 2.31
C LYS A 137 0.86 1.20 2.99
N LEU A 138 0.38 0.04 2.58
CA LEU A 138 0.85 -1.25 3.06
C LEU A 138 1.03 -2.21 1.87
N SER A 139 2.10 -3.01 1.91
CA SER A 139 2.36 -4.05 0.92
C SER A 139 2.77 -5.35 1.61
N PHE A 140 2.47 -6.47 0.94
CA PHE A 140 2.71 -7.81 1.47
C PHE A 140 3.70 -8.54 0.58
N THR A 141 4.81 -9.00 1.16
CA THR A 141 5.93 -9.61 0.41
C THR A 141 5.77 -11.11 0.18
N LYS A 142 4.70 -11.71 0.71
CA LYS A 142 4.41 -13.14 0.57
C LYS A 142 2.93 -13.32 0.23
N ALA A 143 2.65 -14.29 -0.63
CA ALA A 143 1.29 -14.75 -0.86
C ALA A 143 0.73 -15.42 0.40
N GLY A 144 -0.58 -15.30 0.61
CA GLY A 144 -1.26 -15.84 1.78
C GLY A 144 -2.53 -15.07 2.15
N THR A 145 -3.20 -15.52 3.20
CA THR A 145 -4.34 -14.81 3.79
C THR A 145 -3.86 -14.00 4.98
N TYR A 146 -4.18 -12.72 4.97
CA TYR A 146 -3.90 -11.78 6.05
C TYR A 146 -5.18 -11.28 6.66
N TYR A 147 -5.11 -11.00 7.95
CA TYR A 147 -6.18 -10.43 8.75
C TYR A 147 -5.72 -9.10 9.30
N TYR A 148 -6.58 -8.09 9.25
CA TYR A 148 -6.21 -6.75 9.71
C TYR A 148 -7.36 -6.02 10.40
N ARG A 149 -7.00 -5.08 11.27
CA ARG A 149 -7.90 -4.14 11.94
C ARG A 149 -7.26 -2.76 11.98
N VAL A 150 -8.08 -1.73 11.96
CA VAL A 150 -7.63 -0.39 12.35
C VAL A 150 -7.80 -0.25 13.85
N HIS A 151 -6.80 0.34 14.49
CA HIS A 151 -6.76 0.62 15.92
C HIS A 151 -6.45 2.09 16.15
N ALA A 152 -7.07 2.69 17.17
CA ALA A 152 -6.70 4.00 17.67
C ALA A 152 -6.84 4.10 19.19
N ILE A 153 -6.09 5.03 19.80
CA ILE A 153 -6.20 5.37 21.22
C ILE A 153 -6.67 6.81 21.33
N VAL A 154 -7.97 7.04 21.52
CA VAL A 154 -8.56 8.38 21.67
C VAL A 154 -8.78 8.67 23.15
N ASP A 155 -8.23 9.77 23.66
CA ASP A 155 -8.29 10.19 25.07
C ASP A 155 -7.96 9.04 26.06
N GLY A 156 -7.01 8.18 25.67
CA GLY A 156 -6.53 7.05 26.47
C GLY A 156 -7.36 5.77 26.35
N GLN A 157 -8.41 5.74 25.53
CA GLN A 157 -9.27 4.59 25.32
C GLN A 157 -9.00 3.91 23.97
N ASN A 158 -8.88 2.57 23.95
CA ASN A 158 -8.71 1.81 22.71
C ASN A 158 -10.02 1.70 21.92
N TYR A 159 -9.90 1.85 20.59
CA TYR A 159 -10.96 1.62 19.62
C TYR A 159 -10.44 0.72 18.51
N TRP A 160 -11.25 -0.26 18.11
CA TRP A 160 -10.89 -1.25 17.10
C TRP A 160 -12.03 -1.38 16.08
N THR A 161 -11.68 -1.54 14.81
CA THR A 161 -12.63 -2.00 13.80
C THR A 161 -12.91 -3.50 13.95
N PHE A 162 -13.87 -4.00 13.18
CA PHE A 162 -13.96 -5.43 12.89
C PHE A 162 -12.69 -5.93 12.18
N GLU A 163 -12.49 -7.26 12.21
CA GLU A 163 -11.42 -7.92 11.45
C GLU A 163 -11.82 -8.00 9.99
N TYR A 164 -10.90 -7.56 9.13
CA TYR A 164 -10.98 -7.69 7.69
C TYR A 164 -10.05 -8.80 7.21
N THR A 165 -10.37 -9.39 6.05
CA THR A 165 -9.57 -10.43 5.42
C THR A 165 -9.05 -9.95 4.08
N LEU A 166 -7.76 -10.16 3.83
CA LEU A 166 -7.07 -9.86 2.58
C LEU A 166 -6.39 -11.11 2.05
N VAL A 167 -6.64 -11.48 0.79
CA VAL A 167 -5.94 -12.56 0.10
C VAL A 167 -4.87 -11.97 -0.81
N VAL A 168 -3.62 -12.38 -0.63
CA VAL A 168 -2.48 -11.95 -1.44
C VAL A 168 -2.03 -13.11 -2.34
N GLU A 169 -2.00 -12.87 -3.65
CA GLU A 169 -1.66 -13.86 -4.69
C GLU A 169 -0.40 -13.52 -5.48
#